data_AF-A0A3D0MCA1-F1
#
_entry.id   AF-A0A3D0MCA1-F1
#
_cell.length_a   1.000
_cell.length_b   1.000
_cell.length_c   1.000
_cell.angle_alpha   90.00
_cell.angle_beta   90.00
_cell.angle_gamma   90.00
#
_symmetry.space_group_name_H-M   'P 1'
#
loop_
_entity.id
_entity.type
_entity.pdbx_description
1 polymer ?
#
loop_
_entity_poly.entity_id
_entity_poly.type
_entity_poly.pdbx_seq_one_letter_code
_entity_poly.pdbx_strand_id
1 'polypeptide(L)'
;MKPEQELFDTESDPHELVNLATDPAYAEKLSELSAELDNWLSGFDDKGMMPEPDFIREIWPGMEQPVTRSPTATQQYGRVVLASTTEGANIGYQILAADEELAGTWSVYTEPVPLAADQRLIAIAHRIGYKPSSMIELVGSTL
;
A
#
# COMPACT_ATOMS: atom_id res chain seq x y z
N MET A 1 -16.81 -31.16 -3.27
CA MET A 1 -16.96 -30.11 -2.25
C MET A 1 -15.58 -29.94 -1.64
N LYS A 2 -15.04 -28.72 -1.54
CA LYS A 2 -13.77 -28.53 -0.83
C LYS A 2 -14.00 -28.78 0.67
N PRO A 3 -13.04 -29.40 1.39
CA PRO A 3 -13.15 -29.58 2.83
C PRO A 3 -13.19 -28.23 3.56
N GLU A 4 -13.75 -28.21 4.77
CA GLU A 4 -13.85 -27.00 5.60
C GLU A 4 -12.49 -26.54 6.10
N GLN A 5 -11.60 -27.48 6.42
CA GLN A 5 -10.24 -27.22 6.87
C GLN A 5 -9.26 -28.12 6.11
N GLU A 6 -8.08 -27.58 5.82
CA GLU A 6 -6.96 -28.29 5.21
C GLU A 6 -5.70 -28.05 6.05
N LEU A 7 -5.00 -29.13 6.38
CA LEU A 7 -3.75 -29.09 7.15
C LEU A 7 -2.71 -29.91 6.39
N PHE A 8 -1.55 -29.33 6.13
CA PHE A 8 -0.46 -29.97 5.41
C PHE A 8 0.83 -29.85 6.21
N ASP A 9 1.63 -30.91 6.20
CA ASP A 9 3.01 -30.88 6.67
C ASP A 9 3.92 -30.56 5.49
N THR A 10 4.39 -29.32 5.40
CA THR A 10 5.16 -28.85 4.24
C THR A 10 6.58 -29.42 4.17
N GLU A 11 7.09 -30.02 5.26
CA GLU A 11 8.39 -30.68 5.25
C GLU A 11 8.30 -32.08 4.62
N SER A 12 7.27 -32.85 5.00
CA SER A 12 7.06 -34.20 4.48
C SER A 12 6.22 -34.25 3.21
N ASP A 13 5.39 -33.24 2.96
CA ASP A 13 4.55 -33.04 1.79
C ASP A 13 4.71 -31.63 1.19
N PRO A 14 5.82 -31.34 0.47
CA PRO A 14 6.08 -30.03 -0.12
C PRO A 14 5.10 -29.58 -1.20
N HIS A 15 4.20 -30.48 -1.63
CA HIS A 15 3.22 -30.22 -2.67
C HIS A 15 1.78 -30.19 -2.14
N GLU A 16 1.59 -30.31 -0.81
CA GLU A 16 0.29 -30.17 -0.14
C GLU A 16 -0.79 -31.07 -0.75
N LEU A 17 -0.41 -32.32 -1.05
CA LEU A 17 -1.29 -33.31 -1.68
C LEU A 17 -2.07 -34.14 -0.66
N VAL A 18 -1.57 -34.24 0.58
CA VAL A 18 -2.13 -35.07 1.65
C VAL A 18 -2.69 -34.18 2.75
N ASN A 19 -4.01 -33.97 2.72
CA ASN A 19 -4.70 -33.23 3.78
C ASN A 19 -4.80 -34.06 5.07
N LEU A 20 -4.21 -33.55 6.14
CA LEU A 20 -4.14 -34.13 7.49
C LEU A 20 -5.23 -33.63 8.44
N ALA A 21 -6.14 -32.75 8.00
CA ALA A 21 -7.11 -32.09 8.87
C ALA A 21 -8.07 -33.04 9.60
N THR A 22 -8.28 -34.26 9.09
CA THR A 22 -9.13 -35.27 9.72
C THR A 22 -8.34 -36.38 10.43
N ASP A 23 -7.01 -36.32 10.43
CA ASP A 23 -6.15 -37.28 11.11
C ASP A 23 -6.08 -36.95 12.62
N PRO A 24 -6.56 -37.84 13.51
CA PRO A 24 -6.53 -37.61 14.96
C PRO A 24 -5.12 -37.36 15.52
N ALA A 25 -4.07 -37.87 14.85
CA ALA A 25 -2.68 -37.63 15.27
C ALA A 25 -2.28 -36.15 15.18
N TYR A 26 -2.96 -35.37 14.34
CA TYR A 26 -2.69 -33.95 14.10
C TYR A 26 -3.75 -33.03 14.72
N ALA A 27 -4.71 -33.55 15.48
CA ALA A 27 -5.81 -32.77 16.06
C ALA A 27 -5.33 -31.62 16.96
N GLU A 28 -4.28 -31.84 17.76
CA GLU A 28 -3.69 -30.80 18.61
C GLU A 28 -3.07 -29.68 17.78
N LYS A 29 -2.32 -30.04 16.71
CA LYS A 29 -1.69 -29.06 15.82
C LYS A 29 -2.73 -28.26 15.03
N LEU A 30 -3.79 -28.91 14.55
CA LEU A 30 -4.92 -28.24 13.90
C LEU A 30 -5.56 -27.22 14.84
N SER A 31 -5.80 -27.60 16.10
CA SER A 31 -6.41 -26.71 17.09
C SER A 31 -5.51 -25.51 17.42
N GLU A 32 -4.20 -25.72 17.53
CA GLU A 32 -3.22 -24.65 17.77
C GLU A 32 -3.23 -23.62 16.63
N LEU A 33 -3.09 -24.08 15.38
CA LEU A 33 -3.03 -23.20 14.22
C LEU A 33 -4.37 -22.50 13.96
N SER A 34 -5.50 -23.18 14.18
CA SER A 34 -6.83 -22.58 14.08
C SER A 34 -7.02 -21.48 15.11
N ALA A 35 -6.58 -21.68 16.36
CA ALA A 35 -6.67 -20.66 17.39
C ALA A 35 -5.80 -19.44 17.08
N GLU A 36 -4.60 -19.64 16.52
CA GLU A 36 -3.75 -18.53 16.09
C GLU A 36 -4.34 -17.75 14.90
N LEU A 37 -4.97 -18.46 13.96
CA LEU A 37 -5.73 -17.83 12.88
C LEU A 37 -6.88 -16.97 13.44
N ASP A 38 -7.67 -17.51 14.36
CA ASP A 38 -8.77 -16.78 15.00
C ASP A 38 -8.27 -15.54 15.75
N ASN A 39 -7.16 -15.67 16.48
CA ASN A 39 -6.50 -14.55 17.16
C ASN A 39 -6.08 -13.46 16.16
N TRP A 40 -5.44 -13.86 15.05
CA TRP A 40 -4.99 -12.94 14.01
C TRP A 40 -6.18 -12.23 13.34
N LEU A 41 -7.21 -12.98 12.98
CA LEU A 41 -8.45 -12.45 12.39
C LEU A 41 -9.18 -11.49 13.35
N SER A 42 -9.14 -11.75 14.65
CA SER A 42 -9.71 -10.82 15.65
C SER A 42 -8.97 -9.49 15.76
N GLY A 43 -7.75 -9.41 15.22
CA GLY A 43 -6.89 -8.23 15.28
C GLY A 43 -7.26 -7.11 14.31
N PHE A 44 -8.15 -7.36 13.35
CA PHE A 44 -8.60 -6.36 12.39
C PHE A 44 -10.06 -6.56 11.99
N ASP A 45 -10.73 -5.47 11.65
CA ASP A 45 -12.11 -5.49 11.17
C ASP A 45 -12.14 -5.95 9.71
N ASP A 46 -12.27 -7.27 9.49
CA ASP A 46 -12.33 -7.84 8.14
C ASP A 46 -13.64 -7.47 7.44
N LYS A 47 -13.53 -6.57 6.45
CA LYS A 47 -14.64 -6.12 5.61
C LYS A 47 -14.78 -6.93 4.33
N GLY A 48 -14.01 -8.00 4.14
CA GLY A 48 -14.03 -8.83 2.93
C GLY A 48 -15.38 -9.51 2.68
N MET A 49 -16.16 -9.76 3.73
CA MET A 49 -17.52 -10.30 3.62
C MET A 49 -18.60 -9.23 3.47
N MET A 50 -18.24 -7.94 3.55
CA MET A 50 -19.17 -6.83 3.33
C MET A 50 -19.55 -6.74 1.85
N PRO A 51 -20.84 -6.58 1.50
CA PRO A 51 -21.22 -6.26 0.13
C PRO A 51 -20.49 -5.02 -0.37
N GLU A 52 -19.88 -5.10 -1.54
CA GLU A 52 -19.09 -4.01 -2.14
C GLU A 52 -19.83 -2.64 -2.16
N PRO A 53 -21.15 -2.56 -2.45
CA PRO A 53 -21.85 -1.28 -2.40
C PRO A 53 -21.89 -0.64 -1.01
N ASP A 54 -21.92 -1.46 0.04
CA ASP A 54 -21.92 -0.97 1.42
C ASP A 54 -20.52 -0.52 1.83
N PHE A 55 -19.48 -1.23 1.39
CA PHE A 55 -18.10 -0.81 1.58
C PHE A 55 -17.81 0.52 0.89
N ILE A 56 -18.26 0.70 -0.36
CA ILE A 56 -18.13 1.97 -1.10
C ILE A 56 -18.79 3.13 -0.35
N ARG A 57 -20.00 2.94 0.21
CA ARG A 57 -20.67 3.97 1.01
C ARG A 57 -19.85 4.40 2.23
N GLU A 58 -19.11 3.47 2.81
CA GLU A 58 -18.26 3.75 3.96
C GLU A 58 -17.03 4.57 3.57
N ILE A 59 -16.35 4.20 2.49
CA ILE A 59 -15.08 4.83 2.11
C ILE A 59 -15.23 6.05 1.20
N TRP A 60 -16.37 6.20 0.51
CA TRP A 60 -16.68 7.32 -0.40
C TRP A 60 -17.85 8.15 0.16
N PRO A 61 -17.55 9.25 0.89
CA PRO A 61 -18.56 10.17 1.38
C PRO A 61 -19.48 10.63 0.25
N GLY A 62 -20.79 10.47 0.42
CA GLY A 62 -21.77 10.84 -0.59
C GLY A 62 -21.70 10.02 -1.88
N MET A 63 -21.09 8.82 -1.86
CA MET A 63 -20.82 7.99 -3.04
C MET A 63 -19.84 8.62 -4.04
N GLU A 64 -19.08 9.63 -3.61
CA GLU A 64 -18.08 10.29 -4.43
C GLU A 64 -16.69 9.86 -3.99
N GLN A 65 -15.93 9.27 -4.92
CA GLN A 65 -14.53 8.92 -4.67
C GLN A 65 -13.73 10.18 -4.35
N PRO A 66 -13.14 10.29 -3.14
CA PRO A 66 -12.38 11.47 -2.76
C PRO A 66 -11.10 11.61 -3.59
N VAL A 67 -10.54 12.82 -3.63
CA VAL A 67 -9.27 13.11 -4.32
C VAL A 67 -8.16 13.28 -3.30
N THR A 68 -7.01 12.65 -3.54
CA THR A 68 -5.81 12.83 -2.72
C THR A 68 -5.34 14.29 -2.84
N ARG A 69 -5.00 14.94 -1.72
CA ARG A 69 -4.46 16.31 -1.78
C ARG A 69 -3.06 16.27 -2.39
N SER A 70 -2.74 17.26 -3.22
CA SER A 70 -1.39 17.41 -3.78
C SER A 70 -0.35 17.49 -2.66
N PRO A 71 0.82 16.87 -2.85
CA PRO A 71 1.89 16.98 -1.88
C PRO A 71 2.39 18.42 -1.81
N THR A 72 3.08 18.76 -0.72
CA THR A 72 3.85 19.99 -0.60
C THR A 72 5.33 19.66 -0.73
N ALA A 73 6.10 20.57 -1.31
CA ALA A 73 7.55 20.48 -1.39
C ALA A 73 8.19 21.65 -0.66
N THR A 74 9.26 21.39 0.09
CA THR A 74 10.06 22.42 0.75
C THR A 74 11.53 22.12 0.56
N GLN A 75 12.29 23.11 0.08
CA GLN A 75 13.73 22.96 -0.12
C GLN A 75 14.49 23.39 1.15
N GLN A 76 15.33 22.50 1.69
CA GLN A 76 16.16 22.74 2.86
C GLN A 76 17.53 22.10 2.65
N TYR A 77 18.62 22.86 2.82
CA TYR A 77 19.99 22.37 2.73
C TYR A 77 20.30 21.57 1.44
N GLY A 78 19.79 22.03 0.29
CA GLY A 78 19.97 21.35 -1.01
C GLY A 78 19.14 20.08 -1.21
N ARG A 79 18.23 19.77 -0.27
CA ARG A 79 17.29 18.65 -0.36
C ARG A 79 15.84 19.13 -0.41
N VAL A 80 14.99 18.32 -1.00
CA VAL A 80 13.54 18.53 -1.08
C VAL A 80 12.86 17.59 -0.09
N VAL A 81 12.10 18.18 0.82
CA VAL A 81 11.20 17.48 1.72
C VAL A 81 9.81 17.50 1.09
N LEU A 82 9.27 16.31 0.81
CA LEU A 82 7.89 16.14 0.35
C LEU A 82 7.01 15.71 1.52
N ALA A 83 5.77 16.22 1.56
CA ALA A 83 4.77 15.83 2.54
C ALA A 83 3.37 15.81 1.93
N SER A 84 2.48 15.00 2.49
CA SER A 84 1.06 15.03 2.16
C SER A 84 0.24 15.15 3.44
N THR A 85 -0.74 16.05 3.40
CA THR A 85 -1.74 16.18 4.50
C THR A 85 -2.86 15.14 4.39
N THR A 86 -2.93 14.38 3.30
CA THR A 86 -3.85 13.24 3.21
C THR A 86 -3.23 12.06 3.95
N GLU A 87 -3.77 11.75 5.13
CA GLU A 87 -3.34 10.61 5.93
C GLU A 87 -3.40 9.30 5.11
N GLY A 88 -2.33 8.49 5.20
CA GLY A 88 -2.20 7.25 4.44
C GLY A 88 -1.87 7.41 2.95
N ALA A 89 -1.59 8.63 2.48
CA ALA A 89 -1.12 8.84 1.11
C ALA A 89 0.39 8.52 0.97
N ASN A 90 0.72 7.78 -0.09
CA ASN A 90 2.10 7.63 -0.54
C ASN A 90 2.43 8.75 -1.54
N ILE A 91 3.71 9.13 -1.62
CA ILE A 91 4.17 10.13 -2.58
C ILE A 91 5.11 9.46 -3.58
N GLY A 92 4.78 9.55 -4.86
CA GLY A 92 5.66 9.21 -5.96
C GLY A 92 6.38 10.46 -6.45
N TYR A 93 7.65 10.35 -6.83
CA TYR A 93 8.39 11.44 -7.45
C TYR A 93 9.28 10.98 -8.61
N GLN A 94 9.64 11.93 -9.46
CA GLN A 94 10.69 11.81 -10.48
C GLN A 94 11.58 13.05 -10.40
N ILE A 95 12.89 12.86 -10.60
CA ILE A 95 13.85 13.95 -10.78
C ILE A 95 14.32 13.84 -12.23
N LEU A 96 14.12 14.92 -12.98
CA LEU A 96 14.33 14.98 -14.42
C LEU A 96 15.25 16.15 -14.75
N ALA A 97 15.95 16.07 -15.88
CA ALA A 97 16.56 17.27 -16.47
C ALA A 97 15.47 18.27 -16.90
N ALA A 98 15.87 19.54 -17.11
CA ALA A 98 14.96 20.64 -17.44
C ALA A 98 14.03 20.37 -18.65
N ASP A 99 14.51 19.63 -19.65
CA ASP A 99 13.83 19.31 -20.90
C ASP A 99 13.41 17.83 -21.02
N GLU A 100 13.68 17.02 -20.01
CA GLU A 100 13.34 15.60 -20.00
C GLU A 100 11.85 15.39 -19.72
N GLU A 101 11.22 14.52 -20.51
CA GLU A 101 9.82 14.14 -20.36
C GLU A 101 9.59 13.20 -19.16
N LEU A 102 8.35 13.14 -18.68
CA LEU A 102 7.97 12.20 -17.62
C LEU A 102 8.17 10.75 -18.06
N ALA A 103 8.87 9.98 -17.23
CA ALA A 103 8.99 8.54 -17.41
C ALA A 103 7.73 7.80 -16.93
N GLY A 104 7.56 6.54 -17.35
CA GLY A 104 6.51 5.65 -16.84
C GLY A 104 6.77 5.12 -15.42
N THR A 105 7.98 5.29 -14.89
CA THR A 105 8.41 4.73 -13.61
C THR A 105 8.62 5.83 -12.57
N TRP A 106 8.08 5.63 -11.37
CA TRP A 106 8.13 6.59 -10.27
C TRP A 106 8.94 6.03 -9.11
N SER A 107 9.68 6.89 -8.42
CA SER A 107 10.33 6.55 -7.16
C SER A 107 9.37 6.81 -5.99
N VAL A 108 9.38 5.93 -4.98
CA VAL A 108 8.58 6.12 -3.76
C VAL A 108 9.36 7.00 -2.79
N TYR A 109 8.76 8.12 -2.38
CA TYR A 109 9.37 9.02 -1.42
C TYR A 109 9.33 8.42 -0.01
N THR A 110 10.51 8.22 0.57
CA THR A 110 10.69 7.71 1.94
C THR A 110 11.55 8.64 2.79
N GLU A 111 12.38 9.47 2.16
CA GLU A 111 13.28 10.42 2.83
C GLU A 111 13.59 11.64 1.94
N PRO A 112 14.11 12.76 2.50
CA PRO A 112 14.43 13.95 1.73
C PRO A 112 15.47 13.70 0.62
N VAL A 113 15.14 14.14 -0.59
CA VAL A 113 15.92 13.85 -1.82
C VAL A 113 16.73 15.05 -2.29
N PRO A 114 17.95 14.88 -2.82
CA PRO A 114 18.70 15.99 -3.42
C PRO A 114 18.01 16.49 -4.69
N LEU A 115 18.14 17.79 -4.99
CA LEU A 115 17.69 18.37 -6.26
C LEU A 115 18.71 19.39 -6.76
N ALA A 116 19.35 19.11 -7.89
CA ALA A 116 20.33 20.01 -8.50
C ALA A 116 19.66 21.18 -9.24
N ALA A 117 20.39 22.28 -9.46
CA ALA A 117 19.85 23.52 -10.03
C ALA A 117 19.39 23.41 -11.50
N ASP A 118 19.89 22.42 -12.22
CA ASP A 118 19.53 22.09 -13.61
C ASP A 118 18.45 20.99 -13.71
N GLN A 119 17.92 20.57 -12.56
CA GLN A 119 16.92 19.52 -12.45
C GLN A 119 15.57 20.07 -11.99
N ARG A 120 14.53 19.32 -12.31
CA ARG A 120 13.17 19.52 -11.82
C ARG A 120 12.68 18.27 -11.13
N LEU A 121 11.96 18.44 -10.03
CA LEU A 121 11.29 17.38 -9.31
C LEU A 121 9.80 17.46 -9.58
N ILE A 122 9.22 16.38 -10.08
CA ILE A 122 7.77 16.22 -10.21
C ILE A 122 7.31 15.24 -9.13
N ALA A 123 6.25 15.59 -8.39
CA ALA A 123 5.69 14.74 -7.35
C ALA A 123 4.17 14.63 -7.44
N ILE A 124 3.65 13.46 -7.08
CA ILE A 124 2.23 13.14 -7.00
C ILE A 124 1.95 12.36 -5.72
N ALA A 125 0.82 12.61 -5.08
CA ALA A 125 0.38 11.84 -3.92
C ALA A 125 -0.80 10.93 -4.31
N HIS A 126 -0.81 9.72 -3.77
CA HIS A 126 -1.91 8.77 -3.95
C HIS A 126 -2.23 8.02 -2.66
N ARG A 127 -3.48 8.11 -2.23
CA ARG A 127 -4.07 7.27 -1.17
C ARG A 127 -4.94 6.19 -1.79
N ILE A 128 -4.78 4.94 -1.36
CA ILE A 128 -5.62 3.83 -1.81
C ILE A 128 -7.09 4.13 -1.48
N GLY A 129 -7.98 3.85 -2.44
CA GLY A 129 -9.40 4.19 -2.38
C GLY A 129 -9.73 5.62 -2.85
N TYR A 130 -8.73 6.49 -3.06
CA TYR A 130 -8.91 7.87 -3.53
C TYR A 130 -8.44 7.99 -4.98
N LYS A 131 -8.90 9.03 -5.68
CA LYS A 131 -8.29 9.47 -6.94
C LYS A 131 -6.88 10.05 -6.66
N PRO A 132 -5.93 9.92 -7.60
CA PRO A 132 -4.62 10.56 -7.49
C PRO A 132 -4.73 12.07 -7.35
N SER A 133 -3.74 12.70 -6.72
CA SER A 133 -3.64 14.15 -6.67
C SER A 133 -3.23 14.75 -8.01
N SER A 134 -3.38 16.07 -8.16
CA SER A 134 -2.61 16.80 -9.17
C SER A 134 -1.12 16.72 -8.86
N MET A 135 -0.30 16.70 -9.90
CA MET A 135 1.16 16.76 -9.77
C MET A 135 1.62 18.16 -9.35
N ILE A 136 2.72 18.23 -8.60
CA ILE A 136 3.48 19.45 -8.35
C ILE A 136 4.82 19.36 -9.06
N GLU A 137 5.40 20.52 -9.38
CA GLU A 137 6.75 20.63 -9.93
C GLU A 137 7.56 21.64 -9.11
N LEU A 138 8.81 21.28 -8.82
CA LEU A 138 9.79 22.14 -8.17
C LEU A 138 11.06 22.15 -9.01
N VAL A 139 11.49 23.34 -9.43
CA VAL A 139 12.78 23.52 -10.12
C VAL A 139 13.87 23.69 -9.06
N GLY A 140 14.99 23.01 -9.26
CA GLY A 140 16.15 23.19 -8.39
C GLY A 140 16.66 24.63 -8.45
N SER A 141 17.07 25.14 -7.30
CA SER A 141 17.67 26.46 -7.20
C SER A 141 19.04 26.36 -6.54
N THR A 142 19.97 27.19 -6.99
CA THR A 142 21.22 27.43 -6.28
C THR A 142 20.89 28.40 -5.15
N LEU A 143 20.92 27.91 -3.89
CA LEU A 143 20.95 28.79 -2.72
C LEU A 143 22.28 29.55 -2.66
#